data_AF-A0A4P7BAG0-F1
#
_entry.id   AF-A0A4P7BAG0-F1
#
_cell.length_a   1.000
_cell.length_b   1.000
_cell.length_c   1.000
_cell.angle_alpha   90.00
_cell.angle_beta   90.00
_cell.angle_gamma   90.00
#
_symmetry.space_group_name_H-M   'P 1'
#
loop_
_entity.id
_entity.type
_entity.pdbx_description
1 polymer ?
#
loop_
_entity_poly.entity_id
_entity_poly.type
_entity_poly.pdbx_seq_one_letter_code
_entity_poly.pdbx_strand_id
1 'polypeptide(L)'
;MSDQLELWLAALPVDEAVVVDGETVWLRPHPHGAEPGAELGVVLLRQFTPAQLEEAARAGFHTARQFGAGLAVQDDALVLNRWLAGVDGWLDAAGALEDILNQSALWRAWLAPGRPRREEGVSAQEQRIRARFTGGLP
;
A
#
# COMPACT_ATOMS: atom_id res chain seq x y z
N MET A 1 -22.10 19.66 -6.03
CA MET A 1 -21.08 18.68 -6.45
C MET A 1 -20.83 17.64 -5.34
N SER A 2 -20.76 18.06 -4.07
CA SER A 2 -20.74 17.14 -2.89
C SER A 2 -21.87 16.12 -2.90
N ASP A 3 -23.11 16.58 -3.11
CA ASP A 3 -24.30 15.72 -3.00
C ASP A 3 -24.29 14.55 -3.99
N GLN A 4 -23.73 14.74 -5.19
CA GLN A 4 -23.64 13.66 -6.19
C GLN A 4 -22.57 12.63 -5.82
N LEU A 5 -21.46 13.07 -5.22
CA LEU A 5 -20.40 12.19 -4.72
C LEU A 5 -20.90 11.38 -3.52
N GLU A 6 -21.59 12.03 -2.58
CA GLU A 6 -22.18 11.37 -1.41
C GLU A 6 -23.23 10.33 -1.81
N LEU A 7 -24.11 10.66 -2.77
CA LEU A 7 -25.08 9.72 -3.32
C LEU A 7 -24.42 8.54 -4.03
N TRP A 8 -23.33 8.79 -4.75
CA TRP A 8 -22.57 7.73 -5.42
C TRP A 8 -21.88 6.80 -4.40
N LEU A 9 -21.21 7.36 -3.38
CA LEU A 9 -20.57 6.59 -2.31
C LEU A 9 -21.61 5.75 -1.55
N ALA A 10 -22.74 6.34 -1.17
CA ALA A 10 -23.81 5.64 -0.45
C ALA A 10 -24.44 4.49 -1.26
N ALA A 11 -24.29 4.50 -2.60
CA ALA A 11 -24.82 3.47 -3.48
C ALA A 11 -23.82 2.32 -3.76
N LEU A 12 -22.56 2.42 -3.32
CA LEU A 12 -21.58 1.38 -3.52
C LEU A 12 -21.89 0.14 -2.65
N PRO A 13 -21.77 -1.08 -3.18
CA PRO A 13 -21.97 -2.29 -2.38
C PRO A 13 -20.89 -2.44 -1.31
N VAL A 14 -21.29 -2.80 -0.10
CA VAL A 14 -20.40 -3.25 0.98
C VAL A 14 -20.18 -4.76 0.86
N ASP A 15 -19.11 -5.27 1.46
CA ASP A 15 -18.67 -6.68 1.38
C ASP A 15 -18.27 -7.20 -0.01
N GLU A 16 -18.20 -6.30 -1.00
CA GLU A 16 -17.79 -6.60 -2.36
C GLU A 16 -16.65 -5.68 -2.81
N ALA A 17 -15.83 -6.20 -3.73
CA ALA A 17 -14.79 -5.41 -4.37
C ALA A 17 -15.39 -4.56 -5.50
N VAL A 18 -15.12 -3.26 -5.49
CA VAL A 18 -15.57 -2.28 -6.47
C VAL A 18 -14.38 -1.60 -7.12
N VAL A 19 -14.61 -0.97 -8.28
CA VAL A 19 -13.58 -0.19 -8.97
C VAL A 19 -13.83 1.30 -8.73
N VAL A 20 -12.86 1.97 -8.12
CA VAL A 20 -12.85 3.41 -7.88
C VAL A 20 -11.54 3.96 -8.45
N ASP A 21 -11.63 4.95 -9.34
CA ASP A 21 -10.47 5.54 -10.03
C ASP A 21 -9.54 4.52 -10.71
N GLY A 22 -10.10 3.39 -11.17
CA GLY A 22 -9.36 2.29 -11.78
C GLY A 22 -8.68 1.34 -10.79
N GLU A 23 -8.75 1.63 -9.48
CA GLU A 23 -8.26 0.75 -8.43
C GLU A 23 -9.36 -0.16 -7.92
N THR A 24 -9.03 -1.43 -7.66
CA THR A 24 -9.95 -2.37 -7.02
C THR A 24 -9.89 -2.19 -5.50
N VAL A 25 -10.97 -1.69 -4.91
CA VAL A 25 -11.10 -1.43 -3.47
C VAL A 25 -12.24 -2.26 -2.87
N TRP A 26 -12.20 -2.54 -1.58
CA TRP A 26 -13.31 -3.16 -0.85
C TRP A 26 -13.49 -2.52 0.51
N LEU A 27 -14.72 -2.55 1.00
CA LEU A 27 -15.08 -2.19 2.36
C LEU A 27 -15.87 -3.36 2.95
N ARG A 28 -15.32 -4.01 3.97
CA ARG A 28 -15.93 -5.15 4.66
C ARG A 28 -16.35 -4.74 6.07
N PRO A 29 -17.65 -4.53 6.34
CA PRO A 29 -18.12 -4.23 7.67
C PRO A 29 -17.93 -5.40 8.63
N HIS A 30 -17.58 -5.07 9.86
CA HIS A 30 -17.42 -5.97 10.99
C HIS A 30 -18.24 -5.41 12.16
N PRO A 31 -19.59 -5.58 12.13
CA PRO A 31 -20.49 -4.97 13.11
C PRO A 31 -20.46 -5.67 14.49
N HIS A 32 -19.73 -6.78 14.61
CA HIS A 32 -19.66 -7.60 15.82
C HIS A 32 -18.24 -7.58 16.38
N GLY A 33 -18.07 -7.07 17.61
CA GLY A 33 -16.78 -6.98 18.28
C GLY A 33 -16.81 -5.97 19.44
N ALA A 34 -15.72 -5.89 20.20
CA ALA A 34 -15.55 -4.87 21.24
C ALA A 34 -15.44 -3.45 20.64
N GLU A 35 -14.93 -3.36 19.41
CA GLU A 35 -14.92 -2.15 18.59
C GLU A 35 -15.54 -2.51 17.24
N PRO A 36 -16.78 -2.09 16.93
CA PRO A 36 -17.36 -2.26 15.61
C PRO A 36 -16.65 -1.34 14.61
N GLY A 37 -16.61 -1.74 13.35
CA GLY A 37 -15.95 -0.98 12.30
C GLY A 37 -15.94 -1.71 10.98
N ALA A 38 -15.04 -1.32 10.09
CA ALA A 38 -14.87 -1.93 8.78
C ALA A 38 -13.39 -2.10 8.41
N GLU A 39 -13.11 -3.14 7.64
CA GLU A 39 -11.85 -3.29 6.93
C GLU A 39 -11.98 -2.61 5.56
N LEU A 40 -11.13 -1.61 5.31
CA LEU A 40 -10.97 -0.98 4.01
C LEU A 40 -9.68 -1.50 3.38
N GLY A 41 -9.73 -1.92 2.12
CA GLY A 41 -8.52 -2.31 1.41
C GLY A 41 -8.53 -2.03 -0.08
N VAL A 42 -7.34 -2.12 -0.68
CA VAL A 42 -7.08 -1.93 -2.11
C VAL A 42 -6.11 -2.98 -2.64
N VAL A 43 -6.36 -3.46 -3.86
CA VAL A 43 -5.48 -4.43 -4.54
C VAL A 43 -4.32 -3.69 -5.20
N LEU A 44 -3.09 -3.92 -4.75
CA LEU A 44 -1.88 -3.38 -5.38
C LEU A 44 -1.42 -4.24 -6.55
N LEU A 45 -1.31 -5.54 -6.40
CA LEU A 45 -0.86 -6.42 -7.49
C LEU A 45 -1.66 -7.71 -7.44
N ARG A 46 -2.17 -8.14 -8.59
CA ARG A 46 -2.68 -9.50 -8.77
C ARG A 46 -1.53 -10.36 -9.25
N GLN A 47 -1.34 -11.55 -8.67
CA GLN A 47 -0.32 -12.51 -9.11
C GLN A 47 1.09 -11.88 -9.11
N PHE A 48 1.57 -11.50 -7.93
CA PHE A 48 2.90 -10.93 -7.78
C PHE A 48 3.99 -12.01 -7.87
N THR A 49 5.19 -11.62 -8.31
CA THR A 49 6.38 -12.46 -8.24
C THR A 49 7.03 -12.40 -6.85
N PRO A 50 7.80 -13.42 -6.45
CA PRO A 50 8.56 -13.38 -5.18
C PRO A 50 9.45 -12.14 -5.05
N ALA A 51 10.06 -11.68 -6.16
CA ALA A 51 10.89 -10.47 -6.17
C ALA A 51 10.08 -9.20 -5.87
N GLN A 52 8.86 -9.09 -6.39
CA GLN A 52 7.96 -7.97 -6.08
C GLN A 52 7.49 -8.00 -4.63
N LEU A 53 7.24 -9.19 -4.07
CA LEU A 53 6.92 -9.33 -2.65
C LEU A 53 8.09 -8.90 -1.76
N GLU A 54 9.32 -9.31 -2.08
CA GLU A 54 10.50 -8.91 -1.32
C GLU A 54 10.73 -7.40 -1.36
N GLU A 55 10.60 -6.78 -2.55
CA GLU A 55 10.71 -5.33 -2.70
C GLU A 55 9.62 -4.62 -1.90
N ALA A 56 8.39 -5.13 -1.95
CA ALA A 56 7.29 -4.58 -1.19
C ALA A 56 7.50 -4.70 0.32
N ALA A 57 7.99 -5.85 0.81
CA ALA A 57 8.31 -6.05 2.22
C ALA A 57 9.40 -5.08 2.70
N ARG A 58 10.44 -4.85 1.87
CA ARG A 58 11.52 -3.90 2.15
C ARG A 58 11.02 -2.46 2.25
N ALA A 59 10.15 -2.05 1.33
CA ALA A 59 9.56 -0.72 1.32
C ALA A 59 8.47 -0.52 2.40
N GLY A 60 7.75 -1.59 2.75
CA GLY A 60 6.57 -1.55 3.62
C GLY A 60 6.87 -1.16 5.06
N PHE A 61 8.07 -1.48 5.54
CA PHE A 61 8.52 -1.10 6.88
C PHE A 61 8.58 0.44 7.06
N HIS A 62 8.83 1.20 5.99
CA HIS A 62 8.95 2.66 6.05
C HIS A 62 7.59 3.37 5.90
N THR A 63 6.63 2.78 5.17
CA THR A 63 5.35 3.44 4.84
C THR A 63 4.22 3.18 5.83
N ALA A 64 4.24 2.04 6.53
CA ALA A 64 3.17 1.69 7.48
C ALA A 64 2.99 2.73 8.60
N ARG A 65 4.06 3.46 8.97
CA ARG A 65 3.99 4.52 9.99
C ARG A 65 3.31 5.81 9.53
N GLN A 66 3.22 6.05 8.22
CA GLN A 66 2.81 7.35 7.69
C GLN A 66 1.33 7.39 7.25
N PHE A 67 0.75 6.26 6.84
CA PHE A 67 -0.58 6.24 6.20
C PHE A 67 -1.61 5.33 6.88
N GLY A 68 -1.24 4.61 7.95
CA GLY A 68 -2.16 3.80 8.73
C GLY A 68 -2.69 2.53 8.06
N ALA A 69 -2.52 2.35 6.74
CA ALA A 69 -2.76 1.08 6.06
C ALA A 69 -1.49 0.22 5.96
N GLY A 70 -1.65 -1.06 6.32
CA GLY A 70 -0.60 -2.07 6.28
C GLY A 70 -0.57 -2.80 4.94
N LEU A 71 0.59 -3.37 4.62
CA LEU A 71 0.77 -4.25 3.47
C LEU A 71 0.44 -5.69 3.88
N ALA A 72 -0.38 -6.39 3.10
CA ALA A 72 -0.73 -7.78 3.33
C ALA A 72 -0.77 -8.60 2.03
N VAL A 73 -0.82 -9.92 2.17
CA VAL A 73 -1.05 -10.87 1.08
C VAL A 73 -2.41 -11.53 1.30
N GLN A 74 -3.27 -11.50 0.30
CA GLN A 74 -4.59 -12.13 0.32
C GLN A 74 -4.86 -12.77 -1.04
N ASP A 75 -5.17 -14.08 -1.08
CA ASP A 75 -5.55 -14.81 -2.29
C ASP A 75 -4.62 -14.54 -3.51
N ASP A 76 -3.31 -14.66 -3.30
CA ASP A 76 -2.24 -14.37 -4.28
C ASP A 76 -2.17 -12.91 -4.79
N ALA A 77 -2.87 -12.00 -4.12
CA ALA A 77 -2.78 -10.58 -4.34
C ALA A 77 -1.98 -9.88 -3.23
N LEU A 78 -1.19 -8.89 -3.63
CA LEU A 78 -0.59 -7.94 -2.72
C LEU A 78 -1.59 -6.81 -2.49
N VAL A 79 -1.88 -6.49 -1.24
CA VAL A 79 -2.91 -5.54 -0.87
C VAL A 79 -2.44 -4.52 0.16
N LEU A 80 -3.11 -3.37 0.20
CA LEU A 80 -3.10 -2.52 1.39
C LEU A 80 -4.45 -2.67 2.09
N ASN A 81 -4.44 -2.77 3.42
CA ASN A 81 -5.66 -2.73 4.21
C ASN A 81 -5.49 -1.94 5.50
N ARG A 82 -6.61 -1.43 6.02
CA ARG A 82 -6.69 -0.73 7.31
C ARG A 82 -8.02 -0.99 7.99
N TRP A 83 -7.98 -0.99 9.32
CA TRP A 83 -9.18 -0.97 10.14
C TRP A 83 -9.71 0.45 10.32
N LEU A 84 -11.04 0.61 10.23
CA LEU A 84 -11.75 1.86 10.44
C LEU A 84 -12.80 1.67 11.54
N ALA A 85 -12.56 2.25 12.72
CA ALA A 85 -13.49 2.16 13.84
C ALA A 85 -14.77 2.97 13.58
N GLY A 86 -15.93 2.40 13.89
CA GLY A 86 -17.23 3.06 13.77
C GLY A 86 -17.72 3.32 12.35
N VAL A 87 -17.03 2.81 11.32
CA VAL A 87 -17.44 2.90 9.92
C VAL A 87 -18.38 1.74 9.59
N ASP A 88 -19.55 2.04 9.01
CA ASP A 88 -20.52 1.03 8.56
C ASP A 88 -20.74 1.03 7.03
N GLY A 89 -20.24 2.05 6.32
CA GLY A 89 -20.41 2.19 4.88
C GLY A 89 -19.41 3.13 4.20
N TRP A 90 -19.51 3.20 2.87
CA TRP A 90 -18.58 3.94 2.02
C TRP A 90 -18.61 5.45 2.25
N LEU A 91 -19.74 6.01 2.65
CA LEU A 91 -19.87 7.44 2.95
C LEU A 91 -18.99 7.83 4.15
N ASP A 92 -19.03 7.04 5.23
CA ASP A 92 -18.17 7.26 6.41
C ASP A 92 -16.69 6.99 6.10
N ALA A 93 -16.43 6.08 5.15
CA ALA A 93 -15.09 5.73 4.71
C ALA A 93 -14.47 6.73 3.72
N ALA A 94 -15.17 7.78 3.28
CA ALA A 94 -14.76 8.64 2.16
C ALA A 94 -13.33 9.20 2.31
N GLY A 95 -13.00 9.76 3.48
CA GLY A 95 -11.64 10.27 3.73
C GLY A 95 -10.58 9.16 3.78
N ALA A 96 -10.92 8.01 4.39
CA ALA A 96 -10.01 6.87 4.44
C ALA A 96 -9.80 6.23 3.06
N LEU A 97 -10.81 6.28 2.18
CA LEU A 97 -10.75 5.86 0.79
C LEU A 97 -9.79 6.75 -0.01
N GLU A 98 -9.89 8.07 0.15
CA GLU A 98 -8.94 9.00 -0.48
C GLU A 98 -7.50 8.73 0.00
N ASP A 99 -7.30 8.56 1.30
CA ASP A 99 -5.98 8.25 1.88
C ASP A 99 -5.37 6.96 1.29
N ILE A 100 -6.14 5.87 1.23
CA ILE A 100 -5.64 4.58 0.77
C ILE A 100 -5.39 4.57 -0.74
N LEU A 101 -6.15 5.34 -1.53
CA LEU A 101 -5.89 5.55 -2.96
C LEU A 101 -4.62 6.38 -3.19
N ASN A 102 -4.39 7.42 -2.39
CA ASN A 102 -3.14 8.18 -2.43
C ASN A 102 -1.93 7.30 -2.07
N GLN A 103 -2.07 6.46 -1.04
CA GLN A 103 -1.03 5.51 -0.66
C GLN A 103 -0.81 4.44 -1.75
N SER A 104 -1.87 3.94 -2.40
CA SER A 104 -1.75 2.95 -3.47
C SER A 104 -0.97 3.51 -4.66
N ALA A 105 -1.22 4.76 -5.04
CA ALA A 105 -0.48 5.44 -6.11
C ALA A 105 1.04 5.53 -5.82
N LEU A 106 1.42 5.83 -4.57
CA LEU A 106 2.83 5.81 -4.13
C LEU A 106 3.46 4.42 -4.31
N TRP A 107 2.73 3.38 -3.88
CA TRP A 107 3.17 1.99 -4.01
C TRP A 107 3.32 1.55 -5.46
N ARG A 108 2.38 1.92 -6.34
CA ARG A 108 2.47 1.66 -7.78
C ARG A 108 3.74 2.29 -8.37
N ALA A 109 4.02 3.53 -8.01
CA ALA A 109 5.24 4.22 -8.46
C ALA A 109 6.53 3.57 -7.96
N TRP A 110 6.50 2.91 -6.79
CA TRP A 110 7.64 2.19 -6.24
C TRP A 110 7.83 0.81 -6.86
N LEU A 111 6.74 0.08 -7.09
CA LEU A 111 6.75 -1.28 -7.64
C LEU A 111 6.87 -1.31 -9.17
N ALA A 112 6.83 -0.15 -9.85
CA ALA A 112 6.95 -0.06 -11.30
C ALA A 112 8.28 -0.67 -11.80
N PRO A 113 8.23 -1.62 -12.74
CA PRO A 113 9.43 -2.23 -13.31
C PRO A 113 10.23 -1.16 -14.09
N GLY A 114 11.49 -0.97 -13.73
CA GLY A 114 12.39 -0.03 -14.41
C GLY A 114 12.91 1.13 -13.56
N ARG A 115 12.59 1.20 -12.26
CA ARG A 115 13.35 2.08 -11.38
C ARG A 115 14.81 1.59 -11.37
N PRO A 116 15.80 2.44 -11.70
CA PRO A 116 17.19 2.08 -11.49
C PRO A 116 17.31 1.80 -10.00
N ARG A 117 17.53 0.52 -9.68
CA ARG A 117 17.84 0.07 -8.33
C ARG A 117 18.97 0.98 -7.88
N ARG A 118 18.72 1.85 -6.90
CA ARG A 118 19.82 2.44 -6.15
C ARG A 118 20.45 1.24 -5.47
N GLU A 119 21.45 0.69 -6.12
CA GLU A 119 22.36 -0.22 -5.46
C GLU A 119 22.92 0.57 -4.29
N GLU A 120 22.38 0.34 -3.10
CA GLU A 120 23.16 0.38 -1.86
C GLU A 120 24.15 -0.80 -1.88
N GLY A 121 24.82 -1.01 -3.01
CA GLY A 121 26.07 -1.73 -3.06
C GLY A 121 27.09 -0.75 -2.53
N VAL A 122 27.75 -1.11 -1.42
CA VAL A 122 29.06 -0.63 -0.95
C VAL A 122 29.45 0.65 -1.66
N SER A 123 29.10 1.79 -1.05
CA SER A 123 29.13 3.09 -1.73
C SER A 123 30.43 3.24 -2.52
N ALA A 124 30.40 3.88 -3.69
CA ALA A 124 31.62 4.14 -4.46
C ALA A 124 32.74 4.79 -3.62
N GLN A 125 32.37 5.45 -2.52
CA GLN A 125 33.27 5.95 -1.50
C GLN A 125 33.89 4.84 -0.64
N GLU A 126 33.13 3.83 -0.21
CA GLU A 126 33.62 2.66 0.51
C GLU A 126 34.53 1.77 -0.37
N GLN A 127 34.22 1.61 -1.66
CA GLN A 127 35.12 0.93 -2.61
C GLN A 127 36.42 1.73 -2.85
N ARG A 128 36.34 3.07 -2.94
CA ARG A 128 37.54 3.93 -3.00
C ARG A 128 38.37 3.88 -1.73
N ILE A 129 37.73 3.80 -0.56
CA ILE A 129 38.39 3.66 0.73
C ILE A 129 39.11 2.31 0.78
N ARG A 130 38.44 1.20 0.46
CA ARG A 130 39.07 -0.12 0.40
C ARG A 130 40.24 -0.16 -0.57
N ALA A 131 40.09 0.39 -1.78
CA ALA A 131 41.18 0.47 -2.76
C ALA A 131 42.39 1.29 -2.29
N ARG A 132 42.18 2.34 -1.46
CA ARG A 132 43.28 3.12 -0.87
C ARG A 132 43.97 2.40 0.29
N PHE A 133 43.27 1.53 1.02
CA PHE A 133 43.82 0.79 2.14
C PHE A 133 44.41 -0.58 1.77
N THR A 134 44.02 -1.17 0.63
CA THR A 134 44.68 -2.37 0.06
C THR A 134 45.88 -2.04 -0.84
N GLY A 135 46.23 -0.76 -0.99
CA GLY A 135 47.23 -0.24 -1.93
C GLY A 135 48.56 0.24 -1.33
N GLY A 136 48.96 -0.22 -0.14
CA GLY A 136 50.31 0.00 0.39
C GLY A 136 50.59 -1.02 1.50
N LEU A 137 51.64 -1.85 1.47
CA LEU A 137 52.98 -1.71 0.90
C LEU A 137 53.62 -3.11 0.73
N PRO A 138 54.56 -3.33 -0.22
CA PRO A 138 55.78 -4.08 0.07
C PRO A 138 56.68 -3.35 1.09
#